data_AF-A0A5P9C3J3-F1
#
_entry.id   AF-A0A5P9C3J3-F1
#
_cell.length_a   1.000
_cell.length_b   1.000
_cell.length_c   1.000
_cell.angle_alpha   90.00
_cell.angle_beta   90.00
_cell.angle_gamma   90.00
#
_symmetry.space_group_name_H-M   'P 1'
#
loop_
_entity.id
_entity.type
_entity.pdbx_description
1 polymer ?
#
loop_
_entity_poly.entity_id
_entity_poly.type
_entity_poly.pdbx_seq_one_letter_code
_entity_poly.pdbx_strand_id
1 'polypeptide(L)'
;MEYRKLGRTDLDVSALCLGTMTWGEQNSEAEGHAQIERAKAGGINFIDTAEMYPVPPRAETYSKTEQIIGSYFQQRGDRADWILASKIAGPGNGISHIRDGQLKFDRQHIVAALDASLKRLRTDWIDLYQLHWPERPTNFFGQLGYRHQDSDFTPLEETLAVLDEQVKAGKIRHIGLSNETPWGTMKFLQLAESRGWPRAVSIQNPYNLLNRSFEVGLAEVAIREQCGLLAYSPLAFGMLSGKYEGGARPEGARISLFSRFARYTNPQSEAACSRYVALAREHGLDPAQMALAFVTAQPFVTSNIIGATSLEQLESNLASAELSLSAEVLAGIEAIHKAQPNPAP
;
A
#
# COMPACT_ATOMS: atom_id res chain seq x y z
N MET A 1 7.75 -15.05 -11.16
CA MET A 1 6.92 -14.56 -10.03
C MET A 1 7.05 -15.49 -8.83
N GLU A 2 7.55 -14.97 -7.72
CA GLU A 2 7.59 -15.63 -6.41
C GLU A 2 6.25 -15.45 -5.68
N TYR A 3 5.81 -16.46 -4.93
CA TYR A 3 4.64 -16.38 -4.05
C TYR A 3 5.06 -16.58 -2.60
N ARG A 4 4.49 -15.77 -1.70
CA ARG A 4 4.82 -15.74 -0.27
C ARG A 4 3.56 -15.89 0.57
N LYS A 5 3.71 -16.52 1.74
CA LYS A 5 2.63 -16.66 2.71
C LYS A 5 2.13 -15.31 3.20
N LEU A 6 0.82 -15.07 3.13
CA LEU A 6 0.19 -13.93 3.78
C LEU A 6 -0.04 -14.24 5.26
N GLY A 7 0.94 -13.89 6.10
CA GLY A 7 0.91 -14.15 7.53
C GLY A 7 0.72 -15.63 7.89
N ARG A 8 -0.19 -15.92 8.83
CA ARG A 8 -0.53 -17.30 9.27
C ARG A 8 -1.82 -17.83 8.60
N THR A 9 -2.03 -17.52 7.33
CA THR A 9 -3.25 -17.91 6.57
C THR A 9 -2.92 -19.00 5.56
N ASP A 10 -3.92 -19.50 4.82
CA ASP A 10 -3.69 -20.40 3.68
C ASP A 10 -3.48 -19.66 2.34
N LEU A 11 -3.46 -18.32 2.34
CA LEU A 11 -3.26 -17.52 1.12
C LEU A 11 -1.77 -17.31 0.79
N ASP A 12 -1.38 -17.62 -0.44
CA ASP A 12 -0.06 -17.28 -1.00
C ASP A 12 -0.22 -16.13 -1.99
N VAL A 13 0.39 -14.99 -1.68
CA VAL A 13 0.33 -13.77 -2.50
C VAL A 13 1.60 -13.64 -3.33
N SER A 14 1.46 -13.14 -4.55
CA SER A 14 2.61 -12.79 -5.38
C SER A 14 3.48 -11.73 -4.69
N ALA A 15 4.81 -11.84 -4.85
CA ALA A 15 5.78 -10.91 -4.25
C ALA A 15 5.62 -9.46 -4.77
N LEU A 16 4.96 -9.28 -5.92
CA LEU A 16 4.44 -8.00 -6.39
C LEU A 16 2.91 -7.99 -6.31
N CYS A 17 2.34 -6.88 -5.85
CA CYS A 17 0.90 -6.63 -5.78
C CYS A 17 0.53 -5.47 -6.72
N LEU A 18 -0.59 -5.59 -7.43
CA LEU A 18 -1.10 -4.52 -8.30
C LEU A 18 -1.87 -3.48 -7.48
N GLY A 19 -1.27 -2.32 -7.27
CA GLY A 19 -1.93 -1.16 -6.67
C GLY A 19 -2.72 -0.35 -7.70
N THR A 20 -3.90 0.12 -7.32
CA THR A 20 -4.93 0.58 -8.27
C THR A 20 -5.35 2.04 -8.11
N MET A 21 -4.71 2.80 -7.21
CA MET A 21 -5.19 4.11 -6.77
C MET A 21 -5.25 5.22 -7.84
N THR A 22 -4.79 4.98 -9.07
CA THR A 22 -4.89 5.95 -10.19
C THR A 22 -6.12 5.75 -11.06
N TRP A 23 -6.84 4.63 -10.92
CA TRP A 23 -7.93 4.25 -11.82
C TRP A 23 -9.23 4.98 -11.49
N GLY A 24 -9.75 5.72 -12.47
CA GLY A 24 -10.85 6.68 -12.32
C GLY A 24 -10.39 8.15 -12.19
N GLU A 25 -9.08 8.39 -12.21
CA GLU A 25 -8.44 9.72 -12.25
C GLU A 25 -7.42 9.81 -13.39
N GLN A 26 -6.19 9.31 -13.20
CA GLN A 26 -5.15 9.34 -14.24
C GLN A 26 -5.34 8.22 -15.27
N ASN A 27 -6.01 7.13 -14.88
CA ASN A 27 -6.32 6.03 -15.77
C ASN A 27 -7.83 5.88 -15.94
N SER A 28 -8.25 5.57 -17.15
CA SER A 28 -9.59 5.14 -17.51
C SER A 28 -9.89 3.72 -17.02
N GLU A 29 -11.16 3.31 -17.11
CA GLU A 29 -11.58 1.93 -16.84
C GLU A 29 -10.87 0.92 -17.75
N ALA A 30 -10.79 1.21 -19.06
CA ALA A 30 -10.14 0.35 -20.04
C ALA A 30 -8.64 0.16 -19.75
N GLU A 31 -7.95 1.22 -19.33
CA GLU A 31 -6.54 1.13 -18.91
C GLU A 31 -6.39 0.35 -17.60
N GLY A 32 -7.31 0.51 -16.65
CA GLY A 32 -7.36 -0.29 -15.43
C GLY A 32 -7.51 -1.78 -15.75
N HIS A 33 -8.46 -2.14 -16.63
CA HIS A 33 -8.65 -3.52 -17.10
C HIS A 33 -7.40 -4.05 -17.80
N ALA A 34 -6.80 -3.28 -18.70
CA ALA A 34 -5.56 -3.68 -19.38
C ALA A 34 -4.40 -3.93 -18.40
N GLN A 35 -4.29 -3.14 -17.33
CA GLN A 35 -3.31 -3.37 -16.27
C GLN A 35 -3.60 -4.65 -15.46
N ILE A 36 -4.86 -4.97 -15.17
CA ILE A 36 -5.23 -6.23 -14.51
C ILE A 36 -4.82 -7.43 -15.37
N GLU A 37 -5.16 -7.41 -16.66
CA GLU A 37 -4.82 -8.50 -17.59
C GLU A 37 -3.30 -8.68 -17.69
N ARG A 38 -2.56 -7.58 -17.83
CA ARG A 38 -1.10 -7.64 -17.91
C ARG A 38 -0.49 -8.15 -16.61
N ALA A 39 -0.98 -7.71 -15.46
CA ALA A 39 -0.52 -8.18 -14.16
C ALA A 39 -0.79 -9.69 -13.99
N LYS A 40 -1.97 -10.16 -14.38
CA LYS A 40 -2.34 -11.59 -14.39
C LYS A 40 -1.38 -12.40 -15.25
N ALA A 41 -1.09 -11.94 -16.46
CA ALA A 41 -0.12 -12.56 -17.36
C ALA A 41 1.32 -12.58 -16.79
N GLY A 42 1.67 -11.62 -15.92
CA GLY A 42 2.93 -11.59 -15.18
C GLY A 42 2.94 -12.48 -13.92
N GLY A 43 1.85 -13.20 -13.63
CA GLY A 43 1.71 -14.06 -12.46
C GLY A 43 1.27 -13.34 -11.19
N ILE A 44 0.91 -12.05 -11.23
CA ILE A 44 0.33 -11.37 -10.06
C ILE A 44 -1.05 -11.97 -9.78
N ASN A 45 -1.29 -12.36 -8.52
CA ASN A 45 -2.59 -12.81 -8.03
C ASN A 45 -3.20 -11.87 -6.99
N PHE A 46 -2.53 -10.77 -6.65
CA PHE A 46 -2.90 -9.89 -5.54
C PHE A 46 -3.19 -8.46 -6.01
N ILE A 47 -4.41 -7.97 -5.79
CA ILE A 47 -4.86 -6.61 -6.12
C ILE A 47 -5.14 -5.83 -4.83
N ASP A 48 -4.64 -4.60 -4.76
CA ASP A 48 -4.91 -3.67 -3.67
C ASP A 48 -5.75 -2.46 -4.15
N THR A 49 -6.86 -2.20 -3.45
CA THR A 49 -7.73 -1.03 -3.65
C THR A 49 -8.15 -0.43 -2.30
N ALA A 50 -8.99 0.60 -2.29
CA ALA A 50 -9.61 1.17 -1.09
C ALA A 50 -10.91 1.87 -1.47
N GLU A 51 -11.83 2.03 -0.52
CA GLU A 51 -13.09 2.75 -0.78
C GLU A 51 -12.86 4.18 -1.28
N MET A 52 -11.80 4.83 -0.80
CA MET A 52 -11.50 6.23 -1.08
C MET A 52 -10.84 6.45 -2.45
N TYR A 53 -10.42 5.39 -3.14
CA TYR A 53 -9.68 5.53 -4.39
C TYR A 53 -10.61 5.95 -5.54
N PRO A 54 -10.10 6.75 -6.49
CA PRO A 54 -8.69 7.06 -6.77
C PRO A 54 -8.12 8.25 -5.99
N VAL A 55 -6.82 8.54 -6.20
CA VAL A 55 -6.13 9.71 -5.66
C VAL A 55 -5.71 10.70 -6.76
N PRO A 56 -5.71 12.03 -6.51
CA PRO A 56 -6.13 12.70 -5.27
C PRO A 56 -7.61 12.49 -4.93
N PRO A 57 -7.97 12.25 -3.66
CA PRO A 57 -9.35 11.93 -3.30
C PRO A 57 -10.24 13.17 -3.43
N ARG A 58 -11.36 13.04 -4.16
CA ARG A 58 -12.40 14.07 -4.27
C ARG A 58 -13.78 13.43 -4.48
N ALA A 59 -14.84 14.18 -4.20
CA ALA A 59 -16.21 13.68 -4.21
C ALA A 59 -16.62 13.10 -5.58
N GLU A 60 -16.17 13.73 -6.67
CA GLU A 60 -16.56 13.40 -8.05
C GLU A 60 -15.96 12.09 -8.55
N THR A 61 -14.84 11.66 -7.97
CA THR A 61 -14.14 10.43 -8.34
C THR A 61 -14.22 9.35 -7.28
N TYR A 62 -14.73 9.67 -6.08
CA TYR A 62 -14.85 8.74 -4.96
C TYR A 62 -15.39 7.39 -5.39
N SER A 63 -14.67 6.33 -5.00
CA SER A 63 -15.00 4.93 -5.21
C SER A 63 -14.92 4.38 -6.64
N LYS A 64 -14.53 5.21 -7.63
CA LYS A 64 -14.40 4.75 -9.03
C LYS A 64 -13.46 3.57 -9.19
N THR A 65 -12.38 3.50 -8.41
CA THR A 65 -11.41 2.40 -8.51
C THR A 65 -12.04 1.04 -8.19
N GLU A 66 -12.84 0.94 -7.13
CA GLU A 66 -13.56 -0.30 -6.81
C GLU A 66 -14.62 -0.65 -7.85
N GLN A 67 -15.28 0.35 -8.45
CA GLN A 67 -16.25 0.13 -9.54
C GLN A 67 -15.57 -0.43 -10.80
N ILE A 68 -14.37 0.06 -11.15
CA ILE A 68 -13.56 -0.43 -12.28
C ILE A 68 -13.12 -1.88 -12.05
N ILE A 69 -12.69 -2.21 -10.83
CA ILE A 69 -12.34 -3.60 -10.47
C ILE A 69 -13.58 -4.49 -10.51
N GLY A 70 -14.71 -4.03 -9.97
CA GLY A 70 -15.95 -4.80 -9.98
C GLY A 70 -16.51 -5.02 -11.38
N SER A 71 -16.39 -4.03 -12.28
CA SER A 71 -16.79 -4.21 -13.68
C SER A 71 -15.89 -5.23 -14.39
N TYR A 72 -14.59 -5.24 -14.11
CA TYR A 72 -13.66 -6.26 -14.61
C TYR A 72 -14.09 -7.66 -14.17
N PHE A 73 -14.30 -7.88 -12.87
CA PHE A 73 -14.69 -9.19 -12.35
C PHE A 73 -16.03 -9.67 -12.88
N GLN A 74 -17.01 -8.77 -13.06
CA GLN A 74 -18.28 -9.14 -13.68
C GLN A 74 -18.11 -9.55 -15.15
N GLN A 75 -17.22 -8.88 -15.90
CA GLN A 75 -16.97 -9.19 -17.31
C GLN A 75 -16.17 -10.47 -17.52
N ARG A 76 -15.20 -10.76 -16.64
CA ARG A 76 -14.29 -11.91 -16.78
C ARG A 76 -14.74 -13.16 -16.03
N GLY A 77 -15.48 -13.01 -14.93
CA GLY A 77 -15.93 -14.12 -14.10
C GLY A 77 -14.82 -14.79 -13.28
N ASP A 78 -13.65 -14.16 -13.18
CA ASP A 78 -12.43 -14.74 -12.60
C ASP A 78 -12.10 -14.21 -11.20
N ARG A 79 -13.07 -13.61 -10.48
CA ARG A 79 -12.90 -13.06 -9.12
C ARG A 79 -12.21 -14.04 -8.15
N ALA A 80 -12.47 -15.33 -8.28
CA ALA A 80 -11.90 -16.37 -7.42
C ALA A 80 -10.40 -16.62 -7.64
N ASP A 81 -9.85 -16.19 -8.79
CA ASP A 81 -8.41 -16.30 -9.09
C ASP A 81 -7.58 -15.23 -8.38
N TRP A 82 -8.25 -14.21 -7.82
CA TRP A 82 -7.61 -13.04 -7.23
C TRP A 82 -7.74 -13.06 -5.71
N ILE A 83 -6.63 -12.74 -5.05
CA ILE A 83 -6.62 -12.24 -3.69
C ILE A 83 -6.91 -10.74 -3.80
N LEU A 84 -8.02 -10.29 -3.23
CA LEU A 84 -8.43 -8.89 -3.29
C LEU A 84 -8.32 -8.25 -1.91
N ALA A 85 -7.56 -7.15 -1.83
CA ALA A 85 -7.52 -6.28 -0.67
C ALA A 85 -8.29 -4.98 -0.90
N SER A 86 -9.13 -4.60 0.07
CA SER A 86 -9.70 -3.24 0.15
C SER A 86 -9.55 -2.68 1.56
N LYS A 87 -9.92 -1.40 1.75
CA LYS A 87 -9.68 -0.65 2.97
C LYS A 87 -10.81 0.29 3.32
N ILE A 88 -11.04 0.43 4.63
CA ILE A 88 -11.85 1.50 5.21
C ILE A 88 -10.98 2.68 5.61
N ALA A 89 -11.34 3.89 5.16
CA ALA A 89 -10.67 5.13 5.51
C ALA A 89 -10.87 5.49 7.00
N GLY A 90 -9.78 5.87 7.68
CA GLY A 90 -9.81 6.46 9.02
C GLY A 90 -10.10 7.97 8.98
N PRO A 91 -10.23 8.65 10.13
CA PRO A 91 -10.48 10.10 10.21
C PRO A 91 -9.34 10.96 9.69
N GLY A 92 -9.66 12.23 9.44
CA GLY A 92 -8.68 13.25 9.07
C GLY A 92 -8.37 13.31 7.57
N ASN A 93 -7.19 13.86 7.23
CA ASN A 93 -6.68 14.00 5.85
C ASN A 93 -7.53 14.88 4.90
N GLY A 94 -8.45 15.69 5.44
CA GLY A 94 -9.27 16.63 4.67
C GLY A 94 -10.34 15.96 3.79
N ILE A 95 -10.72 14.71 4.11
CA ILE A 95 -11.75 13.97 3.38
C ILE A 95 -13.11 14.23 4.02
N SER A 96 -13.92 15.08 3.41
CA SER A 96 -15.27 15.42 3.89
C SER A 96 -16.41 14.68 3.17
N HIS A 97 -16.14 14.12 1.99
CA HIS A 97 -17.16 13.50 1.12
C HIS A 97 -17.43 12.02 1.42
N ILE A 98 -16.65 11.40 2.31
CA ILE A 98 -16.86 10.03 2.77
C ILE A 98 -17.54 10.12 4.13
N ARG A 99 -18.74 9.52 4.26
CA ARG A 99 -19.52 9.47 5.52
C ARG A 99 -19.52 10.82 6.27
N ASP A 100 -19.76 11.90 5.52
CA ASP A 100 -19.81 13.29 5.99
C ASP A 100 -18.59 13.75 6.80
N GLY A 101 -17.41 13.16 6.53
CA GLY A 101 -16.16 13.45 7.22
C GLY A 101 -16.05 12.86 8.64
N GLN A 102 -17.05 12.11 9.11
CA GLN A 102 -17.08 11.53 10.45
C GLN A 102 -16.53 10.09 10.47
N LEU A 103 -15.37 9.88 9.84
CA LEU A 103 -14.82 8.54 9.68
C LEU A 103 -14.36 7.96 11.02
N LYS A 104 -14.92 6.80 11.39
CA LYS A 104 -14.56 6.02 12.57
C LYS A 104 -14.43 4.54 12.25
N PHE A 105 -13.88 3.78 13.18
CA PHE A 105 -13.80 2.32 13.15
C PHE A 105 -14.76 1.66 14.16
N ASP A 106 -15.93 2.26 14.36
CA ASP A 106 -17.05 1.67 15.08
C ASP A 106 -17.87 0.73 14.17
N ARG A 107 -18.87 0.09 14.78
CA ARG A 107 -19.78 -0.83 14.09
C ARG A 107 -20.45 -0.22 12.87
N GLN A 108 -21.03 0.98 13.04
CA GLN A 108 -21.82 1.63 12.00
C GLN A 108 -20.96 1.88 10.77
N HIS A 109 -19.75 2.39 10.97
CA HIS A 109 -18.85 2.79 9.89
C HIS A 109 -18.22 1.59 9.18
N ILE A 110 -17.77 0.58 9.93
CA ILE A 110 -17.17 -0.64 9.34
C ILE A 110 -18.19 -1.38 8.48
N VAL A 111 -19.39 -1.62 9.00
CA VAL A 111 -20.43 -2.36 8.25
C VAL A 111 -20.84 -1.58 7.00
N ALA A 112 -21.09 -0.27 7.13
CA ALA A 112 -21.51 0.55 5.99
C ALA A 112 -20.42 0.64 4.90
N ALA A 113 -19.16 0.82 5.28
CA ALA A 113 -18.04 0.90 4.34
C ALA A 113 -17.82 -0.43 3.61
N LEU A 114 -17.87 -1.55 4.35
CA LEU A 114 -17.67 -2.88 3.80
C LEU A 114 -18.79 -3.24 2.81
N ASP A 115 -20.05 -3.05 3.18
CA ASP A 115 -21.20 -3.36 2.31
C ASP A 115 -21.19 -2.52 1.03
N ALA A 116 -20.82 -1.25 1.15
CA ALA A 116 -20.67 -0.38 -0.01
C ALA A 116 -19.51 -0.84 -0.91
N SER A 117 -18.40 -1.27 -0.33
CA SER A 117 -17.23 -1.78 -1.08
C SER A 117 -17.56 -3.07 -1.83
N LEU A 118 -18.17 -4.05 -1.15
CA LEU A 118 -18.62 -5.32 -1.77
C LEU A 118 -19.56 -5.07 -2.94
N LYS A 119 -20.52 -4.15 -2.80
CA LYS A 119 -21.43 -3.76 -3.87
C LYS A 119 -20.70 -3.17 -5.08
N ARG A 120 -19.72 -2.29 -4.87
CA ARG A 120 -18.93 -1.68 -5.97
C ARG A 120 -18.01 -2.70 -6.64
N LEU A 121 -17.39 -3.57 -5.84
CA LEU A 121 -16.52 -4.66 -6.29
C LEU A 121 -17.27 -5.83 -6.91
N ARG A 122 -18.61 -5.85 -6.81
CA ARG A 122 -19.50 -6.89 -7.35
C ARG A 122 -19.08 -8.30 -6.93
N THR A 123 -18.78 -8.45 -5.64
CA THR A 123 -18.35 -9.71 -5.03
C THR A 123 -18.92 -9.81 -3.61
N ASP A 124 -19.12 -11.03 -3.13
CA ASP A 124 -19.66 -11.29 -1.80
C ASP A 124 -18.58 -11.35 -0.71
N TRP A 125 -17.30 -11.35 -1.08
CA TRP A 125 -16.18 -11.38 -0.14
C TRP A 125 -14.98 -10.53 -0.55
N ILE A 126 -14.21 -10.09 0.44
CA ILE A 126 -12.87 -9.50 0.28
C ILE A 126 -11.86 -10.40 1.01
N ASP A 127 -10.75 -10.74 0.36
CA ASP A 127 -9.77 -11.66 0.95
C ASP A 127 -8.99 -11.01 2.10
N LEU A 128 -8.67 -9.71 1.97
CA LEU A 128 -8.01 -8.91 2.99
C LEU A 128 -8.68 -7.55 3.17
N TYR A 129 -9.30 -7.30 4.32
CA TYR A 129 -9.88 -5.99 4.62
C TYR A 129 -9.02 -5.22 5.62
N GLN A 130 -8.63 -4.00 5.27
CA GLN A 130 -7.62 -3.25 6.01
C GLN A 130 -8.19 -1.98 6.64
N LEU A 131 -7.72 -1.66 7.85
CA LEU A 131 -7.88 -0.33 8.42
C LEU A 131 -6.85 0.59 7.75
N HIS A 132 -7.29 1.55 6.94
CA HIS A 132 -6.41 2.29 6.02
C HIS A 132 -5.40 3.21 6.73
N TRP A 133 -5.79 3.80 7.86
CA TRP A 133 -4.87 4.44 8.80
C TRP A 133 -5.53 4.51 10.18
N PRO A 134 -4.75 4.60 11.28
CA PRO A 134 -5.29 4.63 12.62
C PRO A 134 -6.27 5.79 12.86
N GLU A 135 -7.33 5.51 13.63
CA GLU A 135 -8.22 6.56 14.15
C GLU A 135 -7.52 7.43 15.19
N ARG A 136 -6.69 6.81 16.03
CA ARG A 136 -5.88 7.54 17.00
C ARG A 136 -4.81 8.41 16.32
N PRO A 137 -4.46 9.57 16.88
CA PRO A 137 -3.30 10.33 16.46
C PRO A 137 -2.00 9.53 16.67
N THR A 138 -1.24 9.32 15.61
CA THR A 138 0.08 8.69 15.68
C THR A 138 0.96 9.15 14.50
N ASN A 139 2.21 8.70 14.45
CA ASN A 139 3.18 9.06 13.43
C ASN A 139 2.95 8.29 12.09
N PHE A 140 2.13 8.89 11.22
CA PHE A 140 1.94 8.48 9.83
C PHE A 140 1.92 9.70 8.89
N PHE A 141 1.83 9.49 7.57
CA PHE A 141 1.70 10.53 6.52
C PHE A 141 2.66 11.74 6.68
N GLY A 142 3.97 11.51 6.68
CA GLY A 142 4.96 12.59 6.74
C GLY A 142 5.46 12.92 8.15
N GLN A 143 4.89 12.28 9.19
CA GLN A 143 5.38 12.40 10.55
C GLN A 143 6.24 11.19 10.93
N LEU A 144 7.55 11.42 11.15
CA LEU A 144 8.47 10.35 11.56
C LEU A 144 8.27 9.94 13.03
N GLY A 145 8.35 10.90 13.94
CA GLY A 145 8.31 10.67 15.38
C GLY A 145 6.90 10.79 15.95
N TYR A 146 6.55 9.91 16.89
CA TYR A 146 5.30 10.02 17.65
C TYR A 146 5.28 11.33 18.45
N ARG A 147 4.12 11.99 18.43
CA ARG A 147 3.82 13.14 19.30
C ARG A 147 2.50 12.85 19.97
N HIS A 148 2.52 12.79 21.30
CA HIS A 148 1.34 12.48 22.07
C HIS A 148 0.28 13.57 21.88
N GLN A 149 -0.95 13.14 21.63
CA GLN A 149 -2.13 13.99 21.51
C GLN A 149 -3.28 13.22 22.15
N ASP A 150 -3.95 13.87 23.11
CA ASP A 150 -5.18 13.35 23.66
C ASP A 150 -6.26 13.40 22.58
N SER A 151 -6.88 12.25 22.32
CA SER A 151 -7.97 12.13 21.37
C SER A 151 -8.87 11.00 21.83
N ASP A 152 -10.18 11.21 21.71
CA ASP A 152 -11.13 10.12 21.70
C ASP A 152 -11.02 9.39 20.36
N PHE A 153 -11.11 8.07 20.39
CA PHE A 153 -11.14 7.21 19.21
C PHE A 153 -11.83 5.90 19.57
N THR A 154 -12.45 5.24 18.60
CA THR A 154 -13.09 3.95 18.82
C THR A 154 -12.11 2.96 19.48
N PRO A 155 -12.45 2.37 20.64
CA PRO A 155 -11.58 1.42 21.31
C PRO A 155 -11.19 0.27 20.37
N LEU A 156 -9.92 -0.14 20.39
CA LEU A 156 -9.45 -1.22 19.52
C LEU A 156 -10.26 -2.50 19.73
N GLU A 157 -10.72 -2.77 20.96
CA GLU A 157 -11.61 -3.89 21.29
C GLU A 157 -12.93 -3.85 20.51
N GLU A 158 -13.56 -2.69 20.41
CA GLU A 158 -14.78 -2.52 19.64
C GLU A 158 -14.51 -2.74 18.14
N THR A 159 -13.43 -2.15 17.61
CA THR A 159 -13.04 -2.32 16.21
C THR A 159 -12.79 -3.80 15.86
N LEU A 160 -12.01 -4.54 16.66
CA LEU A 160 -11.76 -5.96 16.39
C LEU A 160 -13.03 -6.81 16.55
N ALA A 161 -13.90 -6.51 17.52
CA ALA A 161 -15.16 -7.25 17.69
C ALA A 161 -16.03 -7.14 16.44
N VAL A 162 -16.15 -5.95 15.85
CA VAL A 162 -16.91 -5.75 14.62
C VAL A 162 -16.27 -6.48 13.43
N LEU A 163 -14.94 -6.43 13.31
CA LEU A 163 -14.22 -7.14 12.26
C LEU A 163 -14.37 -8.67 12.38
N ASP A 164 -14.34 -9.22 13.60
CA ASP A 164 -14.62 -10.63 13.89
C ASP A 164 -16.01 -11.04 13.39
N GLU A 165 -17.02 -10.22 13.62
CA GLU A 165 -18.36 -10.47 13.09
C GLU A 165 -18.39 -10.50 11.56
N GLN A 166 -17.66 -9.60 10.89
CA GLN A 166 -17.62 -9.57 9.43
C GLN A 166 -16.84 -10.77 8.85
N VAL A 167 -15.84 -11.28 9.57
CA VAL A 167 -15.15 -12.54 9.24
C VAL A 167 -16.13 -13.72 9.37
N LYS A 168 -16.85 -13.81 10.50
CA LYS A 168 -17.86 -14.86 10.73
C LYS A 168 -19.01 -14.82 9.72
N ALA A 169 -19.36 -13.62 9.26
CA ALA A 169 -20.36 -13.43 8.20
C ALA A 169 -19.84 -13.80 6.79
N GLY A 170 -18.55 -14.11 6.63
CA GLY A 170 -17.94 -14.47 5.36
C GLY A 170 -17.68 -13.30 4.40
N LYS A 171 -17.98 -12.06 4.82
CA LYS A 171 -17.79 -10.85 4.00
C LYS A 171 -16.32 -10.48 3.82
N ILE A 172 -15.49 -10.82 4.80
CA ILE A 172 -14.03 -10.66 4.75
C ILE A 172 -13.37 -11.95 5.23
N ARG A 173 -12.23 -12.35 4.64
CA ARG A 173 -11.50 -13.55 5.07
C ARG A 173 -10.46 -13.25 6.13
N HIS A 174 -9.68 -12.20 5.92
CA HIS A 174 -8.62 -11.76 6.83
C HIS A 174 -8.63 -10.24 7.02
N ILE A 175 -8.01 -9.80 8.11
CA ILE A 175 -7.85 -8.37 8.42
C ILE A 175 -6.39 -7.95 8.29
N GLY A 176 -6.17 -6.69 7.89
CA GLY A 176 -4.85 -6.08 7.86
C GLY A 176 -4.87 -4.67 8.45
N LEU A 177 -3.68 -4.14 8.70
CA LEU A 177 -3.49 -2.78 9.18
C LEU A 177 -2.77 -1.97 8.12
N SER A 178 -2.91 -0.65 8.13
CA SER A 178 -2.15 0.23 7.24
C SER A 178 -1.80 1.53 7.96
N ASN A 179 -0.66 2.12 7.61
CA ASN A 179 -0.11 3.31 8.27
C ASN A 179 0.02 3.16 9.79
N GLU A 180 0.34 1.94 10.23
CA GLU A 180 0.43 1.59 11.65
C GLU A 180 1.86 1.65 12.18
N THR A 181 1.99 1.50 13.49
CA THR A 181 3.20 1.57 14.29
C THR A 181 3.41 0.27 15.07
N PRO A 182 4.63 0.00 15.60
CA PRO A 182 4.89 -1.21 16.36
C PRO A 182 3.92 -1.40 17.54
N TRP A 183 3.63 -0.32 18.26
CA TRP A 183 2.69 -0.36 19.39
C TRP A 183 1.30 -0.79 18.95
N GLY A 184 0.78 -0.16 17.90
CA GLY A 184 -0.57 -0.42 17.44
C GLY A 184 -0.73 -1.83 16.90
N THR A 185 0.19 -2.27 16.03
CA THR A 185 0.24 -3.65 15.55
C THR A 185 0.25 -4.66 16.70
N MET A 186 1.15 -4.50 17.68
CA MET A 186 1.22 -5.43 18.81
C MET A 186 -0.07 -5.41 19.65
N LYS A 187 -0.74 -4.26 19.79
CA LYS A 187 -2.03 -4.19 20.49
C LYS A 187 -3.14 -4.94 19.77
N PHE A 188 -3.25 -4.81 18.45
CA PHE A 188 -4.19 -5.61 17.65
C PHE A 188 -3.93 -7.11 17.80
N LEU A 189 -2.66 -7.54 17.70
CA LEU A 189 -2.28 -8.95 17.80
C LEU A 189 -2.55 -9.55 19.19
N GLN A 190 -2.16 -8.85 20.26
CA GLN A 190 -2.39 -9.27 21.65
C GLN A 190 -3.89 -9.39 21.95
N LEU A 191 -4.67 -8.40 21.52
CA LEU A 191 -6.11 -8.39 21.74
C LEU A 191 -6.78 -9.56 21.00
N ALA A 192 -6.40 -9.78 19.74
CA ALA A 192 -6.89 -10.91 18.95
C ALA A 192 -6.62 -12.26 19.63
N GLU A 193 -5.39 -12.48 20.12
CA GLU A 193 -5.04 -13.69 20.88
C GLU A 193 -5.87 -13.85 22.16
N SER A 194 -6.00 -12.78 22.93
CA SER A 194 -6.71 -12.82 24.23
C SER A 194 -8.20 -13.12 24.12
N ARG A 195 -8.81 -12.83 22.95
CA ARG A 195 -10.25 -12.98 22.70
C ARG A 195 -10.59 -14.09 21.71
N GLY A 196 -9.60 -14.72 21.09
CA GLY A 196 -9.83 -15.68 20.00
C GLY A 196 -10.44 -15.02 18.75
N TRP A 197 -10.09 -13.77 18.49
CA TRP A 197 -10.55 -12.97 17.34
C TRP A 197 -9.55 -13.04 16.18
N PRO A 198 -9.94 -12.63 14.95
CA PRO A 198 -9.03 -12.58 13.82
C PRO A 198 -7.79 -11.73 14.12
N ARG A 199 -6.62 -12.30 13.84
CA ARG A 199 -5.34 -11.59 13.88
C ARG A 199 -5.16 -10.76 12.61
N ALA A 200 -4.52 -9.60 12.74
CA ALA A 200 -3.95 -8.91 11.59
C ALA A 200 -2.88 -9.77 10.93
N VAL A 201 -3.00 -9.99 9.61
CA VAL A 201 -2.09 -10.86 8.85
C VAL A 201 -1.04 -10.06 8.07
N SER A 202 -1.21 -8.74 8.01
CA SER A 202 -0.31 -7.85 7.28
C SER A 202 -0.38 -6.40 7.76
N ILE A 203 0.65 -5.64 7.42
CA ILE A 203 0.79 -4.20 7.68
C ILE A 203 1.14 -3.51 6.37
N GLN A 204 0.25 -2.68 5.83
CA GLN A 204 0.48 -1.92 4.61
C GLN A 204 1.06 -0.53 4.92
N ASN A 205 2.38 -0.41 4.88
CA ASN A 205 3.12 0.80 5.26
C ASN A 205 4.02 1.30 4.11
N PRO A 206 4.43 2.59 4.14
CA PRO A 206 5.35 3.14 3.15
C PRO A 206 6.73 2.53 3.39
N TYR A 207 7.33 1.99 2.34
CA TYR A 207 8.69 1.48 2.40
C TYR A 207 9.36 1.63 1.04
N ASN A 208 10.48 2.37 1.02
CA ASN A 208 11.30 2.61 -0.16
C ASN A 208 12.68 3.16 0.27
N LEU A 209 13.56 3.39 -0.69
CA LEU A 209 14.92 3.92 -0.43
C LEU A 209 14.95 5.27 0.33
N LEU A 210 13.86 6.06 0.29
CA LEU A 210 13.71 7.34 0.98
C LEU A 210 13.00 7.22 2.35
N ASN A 211 12.38 6.07 2.64
CA ASN A 211 11.70 5.80 3.91
C ASN A 211 11.84 4.33 4.30
N ARG A 212 12.79 4.07 5.20
CA ARG A 212 13.08 2.77 5.80
C ARG A 212 12.73 2.76 7.29
N SER A 213 11.90 3.70 7.75
CA SER A 213 11.51 3.82 9.17
C SER A 213 10.81 2.57 9.73
N PHE A 214 10.22 1.74 8.85
CA PHE A 214 9.67 0.43 9.21
C PHE A 214 10.71 -0.48 9.89
N GLU A 215 11.99 -0.37 9.51
CA GLU A 215 13.09 -1.19 10.06
C GLU A 215 13.34 -0.95 11.55
N VAL A 216 12.96 0.23 12.08
CA VAL A 216 13.25 0.63 13.47
C VAL A 216 12.48 -0.20 14.50
N GLY A 217 11.30 -0.72 14.14
CA GLY A 217 10.53 -1.54 15.08
C GLY A 217 9.50 -2.46 14.44
N LEU A 218 8.96 -2.10 13.27
CA LEU A 218 7.96 -2.93 12.61
C LEU A 218 8.58 -4.14 11.89
N ALA A 219 9.83 -4.06 11.44
CA ALA A 219 10.51 -5.20 10.82
C ALA A 219 10.62 -6.40 11.77
N GLU A 220 10.98 -6.18 13.03
CA GLU A 220 11.04 -7.25 14.03
C GLU A 220 9.64 -7.84 14.31
N VAL A 221 8.63 -6.97 14.47
CA VAL A 221 7.23 -7.39 14.65
C VAL A 221 6.76 -8.21 13.46
N ALA A 222 7.00 -7.74 12.23
CA ALA A 222 6.57 -8.41 11.01
C ALA A 222 7.11 -9.84 10.90
N ILE A 223 8.40 -10.03 11.22
CA ILE A 223 9.05 -11.34 11.17
C ILE A 223 8.59 -12.23 12.32
N ARG A 224 8.66 -11.76 13.57
CA ARG A 224 8.38 -12.60 14.75
C ARG A 224 6.91 -12.94 14.90
N GLU A 225 6.03 -12.00 14.58
CA GLU A 225 4.58 -12.20 14.69
C GLU A 225 3.94 -12.73 13.40
N GLN A 226 4.73 -12.85 12.32
CA GLN A 226 4.27 -13.24 11.00
C GLN A 226 3.12 -12.33 10.51
N CYS A 227 3.34 -11.02 10.66
CA CYS A 227 2.43 -9.95 10.22
C CYS A 227 3.19 -9.06 9.23
N GLY A 228 3.42 -9.61 8.03
CA GLY A 228 4.37 -9.07 7.06
C GLY A 228 3.96 -7.74 6.42
N LEU A 229 4.95 -7.05 5.85
CA LEU A 229 4.77 -5.76 5.19
C LEU A 229 4.18 -5.94 3.78
N LEU A 230 3.11 -5.19 3.51
CA LEU A 230 2.68 -4.87 2.15
C LEU A 230 3.21 -3.47 1.83
N ALA A 231 4.36 -3.39 1.15
CA ALA A 231 5.06 -2.13 0.96
C ALA A 231 4.31 -1.25 -0.05
N TYR A 232 3.94 -0.02 0.32
CA TYR A 232 3.32 0.93 -0.59
C TYR A 232 4.25 2.09 -0.97
N SER A 233 3.97 2.72 -2.12
CA SER A 233 4.82 3.79 -2.70
C SER A 233 6.30 3.39 -2.82
N PRO A 234 6.63 2.19 -3.34
CA PRO A 234 8.01 1.72 -3.42
C PRO A 234 8.90 2.58 -4.33
N LEU A 235 8.29 3.33 -5.26
CA LEU A 235 8.97 4.30 -6.13
C LEU A 235 8.86 5.76 -5.67
N ALA A 236 8.38 6.02 -4.45
CA ALA A 236 8.25 7.38 -3.92
C ALA A 236 7.49 8.34 -4.87
N PHE A 237 6.28 7.95 -5.28
CA PHE A 237 5.47 8.65 -6.30
C PHE A 237 6.09 8.75 -7.71
N GLY A 238 7.12 7.94 -7.98
CA GLY A 238 7.86 7.93 -9.24
C GLY A 238 9.17 8.73 -9.17
N MET A 239 9.51 9.35 -8.03
CA MET A 239 10.78 10.04 -7.84
C MET A 239 11.96 9.12 -8.14
N LEU A 240 11.94 7.90 -7.57
CA LEU A 240 13.05 6.94 -7.69
C LEU A 240 13.23 6.36 -9.10
N SER A 241 12.35 6.67 -10.06
CA SER A 241 12.60 6.34 -11.47
C SER A 241 13.56 7.34 -12.15
N GLY A 242 13.90 8.44 -11.48
CA GLY A 242 14.71 9.53 -12.03
C GLY A 242 13.98 10.44 -13.03
N LYS A 243 12.66 10.31 -13.19
CA LYS A 243 11.90 11.10 -14.19
C LYS A 243 11.79 12.59 -13.87
N TYR A 244 12.08 12.97 -12.62
CA TYR A 244 12.05 14.36 -12.13
C TYR A 244 13.46 14.96 -11.92
N GLU A 245 14.51 14.25 -12.33
CA GLU A 245 15.90 14.73 -12.21
C GLU A 245 16.10 16.08 -12.92
N GLY A 246 16.98 16.92 -12.36
CA GLY A 246 17.25 18.25 -12.92
C GLY A 246 16.05 19.20 -12.89
N GLY A 247 15.04 18.94 -12.05
CA GLY A 247 13.81 19.73 -11.96
C GLY A 247 12.80 19.45 -13.08
N ALA A 248 12.96 18.35 -13.82
CA ALA A 248 12.05 17.96 -14.88
C ALA A 248 10.61 17.79 -14.35
N ARG A 249 9.62 18.13 -15.19
CA ARG A 249 8.19 17.95 -14.93
C ARG A 249 7.54 17.25 -16.13
N PRO A 250 7.75 15.94 -16.31
CA PRO A 250 7.20 15.22 -17.46
C PRO A 250 5.68 15.35 -17.51
N GLU A 251 5.14 15.53 -18.71
CA GLU A 251 3.70 15.60 -18.94
C GLU A 251 3.00 14.31 -18.45
N GLY A 252 1.80 14.45 -17.89
CA GLY A 252 1.01 13.33 -17.37
C GLY A 252 1.55 12.69 -16.07
N ALA A 253 2.75 13.05 -15.62
CA ALA A 253 3.35 12.49 -14.41
C ALA A 253 2.69 13.06 -13.14
N ARG A 254 2.55 12.23 -12.10
CA ARG A 254 1.77 12.55 -10.89
C ARG A 254 2.11 13.90 -10.25
N ILE A 255 3.39 14.16 -10.00
CA ILE A 255 3.86 15.37 -9.32
C ILE A 255 3.80 16.60 -10.26
N SER A 256 3.79 16.38 -11.59
CA SER A 256 3.54 17.44 -12.57
C SER A 256 2.08 17.86 -12.58
N LEU A 257 1.16 16.89 -12.50
CA LEU A 257 -0.29 17.14 -12.51
C LEU A 257 -0.83 17.67 -11.17
N PHE A 258 -0.30 17.18 -10.04
CA PHE A 258 -0.90 17.43 -8.73
C PHE A 258 0.15 17.84 -7.69
N SER A 259 0.11 19.11 -7.29
CA SER A 259 1.03 19.68 -6.28
C SER A 259 0.84 19.12 -4.86
N ARG A 260 -0.31 18.52 -4.55
CA ARG A 260 -0.60 17.91 -3.25
C ARG A 260 0.34 16.74 -2.91
N PHE A 261 0.92 16.06 -3.89
CA PHE A 261 1.83 14.94 -3.66
C PHE A 261 3.26 15.40 -3.32
N ALA A 262 3.42 15.99 -2.14
CA ALA A 262 4.68 16.61 -1.70
C ALA A 262 5.56 15.73 -0.79
N ARG A 263 5.12 14.51 -0.44
CA ARG A 263 5.78 13.64 0.55
C ARG A 263 7.27 13.38 0.26
N TYR A 264 7.63 13.30 -1.03
CA TYR A 264 8.97 12.93 -1.48
C TYR A 264 9.70 14.09 -2.19
N THR A 265 9.20 15.33 -2.11
CA THR A 265 9.73 16.49 -2.87
C THR A 265 10.37 17.54 -1.96
N ASN A 266 10.78 17.16 -0.75
CA ASN A 266 11.61 18.04 0.06
C ASN A 266 13.07 18.00 -0.44
N PRO A 267 13.88 19.05 -0.20
CA PRO A 267 15.24 19.12 -0.75
C PRO A 267 16.13 17.92 -0.39
N GLN A 268 15.97 17.37 0.82
CA GLN A 268 16.70 16.18 1.25
C GLN A 268 16.28 14.97 0.40
N SER A 269 14.98 14.74 0.24
CA SER A 269 14.44 13.63 -0.54
C SER A 269 14.89 13.68 -2.00
N GLU A 270 14.88 14.88 -2.60
CA GLU A 270 15.39 15.11 -3.95
C GLU A 270 16.88 14.76 -4.05
N ALA A 271 17.70 15.26 -3.13
CA ALA A 271 19.14 14.98 -3.11
C ALA A 271 19.46 13.49 -2.92
N ALA A 272 18.75 12.79 -2.04
CA ALA A 272 18.92 11.34 -1.87
C ALA A 272 18.45 10.58 -3.11
N CYS A 273 17.33 10.99 -3.71
CA CYS A 273 16.81 10.39 -4.94
C CYS A 273 17.83 10.47 -6.07
N SER A 274 18.43 11.63 -6.32
CA SER A 274 19.46 11.78 -7.37
C SER A 274 20.66 10.87 -7.13
N ARG A 275 21.07 10.67 -5.86
CA ARG A 275 22.17 9.74 -5.51
C ARG A 275 21.81 8.29 -5.81
N TYR A 276 20.60 7.84 -5.49
CA TYR A 276 20.16 6.48 -5.83
C TYR A 276 20.01 6.29 -7.35
N VAL A 277 19.51 7.29 -8.06
CA VAL A 277 19.41 7.26 -9.53
C VAL A 277 20.79 7.21 -10.18
N ALA A 278 21.76 7.98 -9.68
CA ALA A 278 23.14 7.93 -10.12
C ALA A 278 23.76 6.55 -9.89
N LEU A 279 23.61 5.99 -8.68
CA LEU A 279 24.08 4.64 -8.35
C LEU A 279 23.53 3.59 -9.30
N ALA A 280 22.22 3.60 -9.56
CA ALA A 280 21.60 2.67 -10.51
C ALA A 280 22.27 2.77 -11.89
N ARG A 281 22.42 3.99 -12.42
CA ARG A 281 23.01 4.25 -13.75
C ARG A 281 24.48 3.86 -13.83
N GLU A 282 25.26 4.11 -12.79
CA GLU A 282 26.69 3.71 -12.70
C GLU A 282 26.86 2.19 -12.82
N HIS A 283 25.89 1.42 -12.29
CA HIS A 283 25.86 -0.04 -12.40
C HIS A 283 25.03 -0.57 -13.57
N GLY A 284 24.60 0.30 -14.50
CA GLY A 284 23.83 -0.10 -15.70
C GLY A 284 22.42 -0.62 -15.41
N LEU A 285 21.83 -0.23 -14.28
CA LEU A 285 20.48 -0.63 -13.86
C LEU A 285 19.44 0.44 -14.20
N ASP A 286 18.21 0.01 -14.48
CA ASP A 286 17.05 0.90 -14.46
C ASP A 286 16.79 1.36 -13.02
N PRO A 287 16.70 2.68 -12.74
CA PRO A 287 16.50 3.19 -11.37
C PRO A 287 15.22 2.71 -10.70
N ALA A 288 14.12 2.59 -11.45
CA ALA A 288 12.86 2.09 -10.90
C ALA A 288 12.97 0.60 -10.56
N GLN A 289 13.55 -0.21 -11.45
CA GLN A 289 13.74 -1.63 -11.18
C GLN A 289 14.67 -1.87 -9.99
N MET A 290 15.75 -1.11 -9.85
CA MET A 290 16.64 -1.19 -8.69
C MET A 290 15.89 -0.88 -7.39
N ALA A 291 15.09 0.20 -7.37
CA ALA A 291 14.32 0.59 -6.20
C ALA A 291 13.26 -0.47 -5.83
N LEU A 292 12.56 -1.03 -6.81
CA LEU A 292 11.57 -2.08 -6.59
C LEU A 292 12.22 -3.38 -6.10
N ALA A 293 13.31 -3.82 -6.74
CA ALA A 293 14.05 -5.03 -6.35
C ALA A 293 14.57 -4.93 -4.92
N PHE A 294 15.10 -3.76 -4.53
CA PHE A 294 15.53 -3.51 -3.14
C PHE A 294 14.38 -3.70 -2.14
N VAL A 295 13.19 -3.16 -2.43
CA VAL A 295 12.01 -3.30 -1.56
C VAL A 295 11.56 -4.77 -1.50
N THR A 296 11.42 -5.42 -2.65
CA THR A 296 10.91 -6.80 -2.75
C THR A 296 11.84 -7.81 -2.05
N ALA A 297 13.15 -7.55 -2.02
CA ALA A 297 14.13 -8.44 -1.41
C ALA A 297 14.15 -8.43 0.14
N GLN A 298 13.48 -7.47 0.79
CA GLN A 298 13.51 -7.38 2.25
C GLN A 298 12.77 -8.56 2.90
N PRO A 299 13.31 -9.19 3.95
CA PRO A 299 12.74 -10.39 4.56
C PRO A 299 11.39 -10.15 5.24
N PHE A 300 11.10 -8.91 5.65
CA PHE A 300 9.83 -8.53 6.25
C PHE A 300 8.77 -8.12 5.21
N VAL A 301 9.11 -8.04 3.92
CA VAL A 301 8.17 -7.69 2.85
C VAL A 301 7.49 -8.95 2.32
N THR A 302 6.17 -9.04 2.53
CA THR A 302 5.34 -10.12 1.96
C THR A 302 4.96 -9.82 0.52
N SER A 303 4.63 -8.56 0.20
CA SER A 303 4.36 -8.15 -1.16
C SER A 303 4.66 -6.66 -1.36
N ASN A 304 5.16 -6.31 -2.54
CA ASN A 304 5.49 -4.95 -2.93
C ASN A 304 4.38 -4.39 -3.84
N ILE A 305 3.64 -3.39 -3.38
CA ILE A 305 2.50 -2.81 -4.09
C ILE A 305 3.02 -1.83 -5.15
N ILE A 306 3.13 -2.32 -6.39
CA ILE A 306 3.54 -1.53 -7.54
C ILE A 306 2.36 -0.74 -8.10
N GLY A 307 2.66 0.42 -8.69
CA GLY A 307 1.65 1.24 -9.36
C GLY A 307 2.19 1.76 -10.68
N ALA A 308 1.31 1.87 -11.68
CA ALA A 308 1.65 2.31 -13.02
C ALA A 308 0.50 3.12 -13.63
N THR A 309 0.84 4.08 -14.50
CA THR A 309 -0.15 4.79 -15.32
C THR A 309 -0.11 4.38 -16.78
N SER A 310 0.82 3.51 -17.18
CA SER A 310 0.92 2.94 -18.52
C SER A 310 1.34 1.47 -18.45
N LEU A 311 1.04 0.70 -19.51
CA LEU A 311 1.50 -0.69 -19.62
C LEU A 311 3.02 -0.81 -19.67
N GLU A 312 3.72 0.16 -20.24
CA GLU A 312 5.18 0.20 -20.26
C GLU A 312 5.78 0.31 -18.86
N GLN A 313 5.21 1.17 -18.00
CA GLN A 313 5.63 1.26 -16.60
C GLN A 313 5.33 -0.03 -15.85
N LEU A 314 4.17 -0.64 -16.10
CA LEU A 314 3.81 -1.91 -15.48
C LEU A 314 4.77 -3.03 -15.92
N GLU A 315 5.14 -3.09 -17.20
CA GLU A 315 6.12 -4.02 -17.74
C GLU A 315 7.47 -3.89 -17.03
N SER A 316 8.00 -2.66 -16.95
CA SER A 316 9.27 -2.41 -16.26
C SER A 316 9.18 -2.78 -14.77
N ASN A 317 8.08 -2.45 -14.10
CA ASN A 317 7.87 -2.81 -12.70
C ASN A 317 7.84 -4.33 -12.50
N LEU A 318 7.21 -5.09 -13.41
CA LEU A 318 7.16 -6.55 -13.35
C LEU A 318 8.54 -7.18 -13.54
N ALA A 319 9.36 -6.63 -14.44
CA ALA A 319 10.72 -7.11 -14.67
C ALA A 319 11.62 -7.01 -13.42
N SER A 320 11.31 -6.11 -12.48
CA SER A 320 12.05 -5.99 -11.22
C SER A 320 11.97 -7.24 -10.34
N ALA A 321 10.98 -8.12 -10.52
CA ALA A 321 10.85 -9.36 -9.75
C ALA A 321 11.98 -10.36 -10.00
N GLU A 322 12.63 -10.29 -11.17
CA GLU A 322 13.72 -11.19 -11.57
C GLU A 322 15.11 -10.55 -11.37
N LEU A 323 15.15 -9.29 -10.89
CA LEU A 323 16.40 -8.55 -10.68
C LEU A 323 16.98 -8.85 -9.29
N SER A 324 18.17 -9.45 -9.26
CA SER A 324 18.98 -9.59 -8.04
C SER A 324 20.06 -8.50 -7.99
N LEU A 325 20.04 -7.68 -6.94
CA LEU A 325 21.03 -6.62 -6.76
C LEU A 325 22.37 -7.19 -6.28
N SER A 326 23.47 -6.72 -6.87
CA SER A 326 24.81 -7.14 -6.47
C SER A 326 25.16 -6.63 -5.06
N ALA A 327 26.13 -7.30 -4.41
CA ALA A 327 26.63 -6.87 -3.11
C ALA A 327 27.18 -5.43 -3.13
N GLU A 328 27.77 -5.02 -4.26
CA GLU A 328 28.30 -3.67 -4.47
C GLU A 328 27.17 -2.63 -4.52
N VAL A 329 26.10 -2.89 -5.29
CA VAL A 329 24.93 -2.01 -5.36
C VAL A 329 24.26 -1.89 -3.99
N LEU A 330 24.09 -3.01 -3.28
CA LEU A 330 23.54 -3.01 -1.92
C LEU A 330 24.40 -2.19 -0.95
N ALA A 331 25.73 -2.31 -1.01
CA ALA A 331 26.64 -1.49 -0.21
C ALA A 331 26.52 0.01 -0.55
N GLY A 332 26.37 0.35 -1.83
CA GLY A 332 26.11 1.71 -2.28
C GLY A 332 24.78 2.27 -1.75
N ILE A 333 23.71 1.47 -1.79
CA ILE A 333 22.41 1.82 -1.21
C ILE A 333 22.55 2.12 0.28
N GLU A 334 23.22 1.25 1.04
CA GLU A 334 23.43 1.45 2.48
C GLU A 334 24.29 2.69 2.77
N ALA A 335 25.32 2.96 1.97
CA ALA A 335 26.15 4.15 2.13
C ALA A 335 25.34 5.45 1.92
N ILE A 336 24.42 5.46 0.94
CA ILE A 336 23.52 6.60 0.72
C ILE A 336 22.56 6.74 1.91
N HIS A 337 21.92 5.65 2.34
CA HIS A 337 20.97 5.68 3.45
C HIS A 337 21.62 6.15 4.77
N LYS A 338 22.82 5.67 5.09
CA LYS A 338 23.57 6.07 6.29
C LYS A 338 23.89 7.57 6.30
N ALA A 339 24.22 8.13 5.13
CA ALA A 339 24.51 9.56 5.01
C ALA A 339 23.25 10.43 5.15
N GLN A 340 22.08 9.90 4.79
CA GLN A 340 20.82 10.64 4.86
C GLN A 340 19.63 9.71 5.15
N PRO A 341 19.43 9.32 6.42
CA PRO A 341 18.40 8.35 6.78
C PRO A 341 17.00 8.97 6.74
N ASN A 342 16.05 8.24 6.17
CA ASN A 342 14.61 8.52 6.21
C ASN A 342 14.19 9.97 5.87
N PRO A 343 14.62 10.54 4.72
CA PRO A 343 14.27 11.92 4.36
C PRO A 343 12.79 12.14 4.03
N ALA A 344 12.00 11.08 3.81
CA ALA A 344 10.59 11.16 3.41
C ALA A 344 9.66 10.27 4.27
N PRO A 345 9.51 10.56 5.58
CA PRO A 345 8.76 9.74 6.52
C PRO A 345 7.28 9.53 6.17
#